data_AF-A0A4Q3V136-F1
#
_entry.id   AF-A0A4Q3V136-F1
#
_cell.length_a   1.000
_cell.length_b   1.000
_cell.length_c   1.000
_cell.angle_alpha   90.00
_cell.angle_beta   90.00
_cell.angle_gamma   90.00
#
_symmetry.space_group_name_H-M   'P 1'
#
loop_
_entity.id
_entity.type
_entity.pdbx_description
1 polymer ?
#
loop_
_entity_poly.entity_id
_entity_poly.type
_entity_poly.pdbx_seq_one_letter_code
_entity_poly.pdbx_strand_id
1 'polypeptide(L)'
;MSLFLDVPGLLFPEPIEAWAELFLNRYLESSIPGWDALADELLPLWDACELHGLAPQEGGDLFLRRLTEFHLRYADWGVIYPARNLNFGVWRMFGDPCWYRNVFQSGEIPFAQIEPVYRSLVVPYRDYVQHLPEDEPIDNGLYMLWHMLLAHQHFAPRIENLCLEILEEILAIQDGRCQWAALHGLNHLEHPDRPSVVQRYIDRYGTPESLSALEAIRDGEAM
;
A
#
# COMPACT_ATOMS: atom_id res chain seq x y z
N MET A 1 6.99 23.05 -16.29
CA MET A 1 6.10 23.82 -15.40
C MET A 1 5.46 22.79 -14.51
N SER A 2 6.02 22.62 -13.31
CA SER A 2 5.75 21.49 -12.44
C SER A 2 4.63 21.88 -11.46
N LEU A 3 3.51 21.16 -11.51
CA LEU A 3 2.38 21.32 -10.60
C LEU A 3 2.67 20.50 -9.35
N PHE A 4 3.59 20.97 -8.51
CA PHE A 4 3.69 20.50 -7.13
C PHE A 4 2.81 21.40 -6.28
N LEU A 5 1.72 20.82 -5.77
CA LEU A 5 0.92 21.45 -4.73
C LEU A 5 1.79 21.54 -3.48
N ASP A 6 1.98 22.76 -2.96
CA ASP A 6 2.53 23.01 -1.63
C ASP A 6 1.56 22.48 -0.58
N VAL A 7 1.60 21.17 -0.34
CA VAL A 7 1.15 20.58 0.92
C VAL A 7 2.34 20.70 1.87
N PRO A 8 2.26 21.49 2.96
CA PRO A 8 3.35 21.62 3.90
C PRO A 8 3.71 20.24 4.48
N GLY A 9 4.89 19.72 4.12
CA GLY A 9 5.45 18.49 4.69
C GLY A 9 5.72 17.33 3.71
N LEU A 10 5.28 17.39 2.46
CA LEU A 10 5.45 16.28 1.50
C LEU A 10 5.93 16.77 0.14
N LEU A 11 7.24 17.03 0.02
CA LEU A 11 7.92 17.24 -1.25
C LEU A 11 8.55 15.92 -1.70
N PHE A 12 8.04 15.32 -2.78
CA PHE A 12 8.71 14.20 -3.47
C PHE A 12 9.21 14.65 -4.85
N PRO A 13 10.50 14.97 -4.99
CA PRO A 13 11.04 15.58 -6.21
C PRO A 13 11.49 14.58 -7.31
N GLU A 14 11.32 13.26 -7.14
CA GLU A 14 11.96 12.25 -8.00
C GLU A 14 10.96 11.22 -8.55
N PRO A 15 11.18 10.66 -9.77
CA PRO A 15 10.35 9.60 -10.36
C PRO A 15 10.34 8.33 -9.51
N ILE A 16 9.24 7.56 -9.56
CA ILE A 16 9.06 6.28 -8.83
C ILE A 16 10.21 5.29 -9.09
N GLU A 17 10.75 5.28 -10.31
CA GLU A 17 11.85 4.40 -10.73
C GLU A 17 13.18 4.77 -10.05
N ALA A 18 13.41 6.06 -9.80
CA ALA A 18 14.61 6.53 -9.09
C ALA A 18 14.57 6.11 -7.61
N TRP A 19 13.38 6.01 -7.01
CA TRP A 19 13.21 5.50 -5.65
C TRP A 19 13.51 4.01 -5.55
N ALA A 20 13.08 3.20 -6.52
CA ALA A 20 13.36 1.76 -6.52
C ALA A 20 14.88 1.44 -6.56
N GLU A 21 15.66 2.18 -7.38
CA GLU A 21 17.12 2.01 -7.45
C GLU A 21 17.89 2.58 -6.24
N LEU A 22 17.52 3.76 -5.74
CA LEU A 22 18.09 4.31 -4.50
C LEU A 22 17.79 3.42 -3.29
N PHE A 23 16.63 2.76 -3.30
CA PHE A 23 16.18 1.87 -2.25
C PHE A 23 16.94 0.54 -2.26
N LEU A 24 17.09 -0.12 -3.42
CA LEU A 24 17.89 -1.35 -3.57
C LEU A 24 19.35 -1.15 -3.16
N ASN A 25 19.93 0.02 -3.44
CA ASN A 25 21.31 0.33 -3.07
C ASN A 25 21.47 0.59 -1.57
N ARG A 26 20.52 1.25 -0.89
CA ARG A 26 20.55 1.43 0.58
C ARG A 26 20.17 0.17 1.37
N TYR A 27 19.39 -0.72 0.74
CA TYR A 27 18.97 -2.02 1.29
C TYR A 27 20.15 -2.96 1.56
N LEU A 28 21.17 -2.95 0.70
CA LEU A 28 22.36 -3.80 0.86
C LEU A 28 23.39 -3.23 1.85
N GLU A 29 23.30 -1.95 2.19
CA GLU A 29 24.34 -1.25 2.96
C GLU A 29 24.01 -1.07 4.44
N SER A 30 22.77 -1.28 4.88
CA SER A 30 22.35 -0.97 6.25
C SER A 30 21.97 -2.21 7.07
N SER A 31 22.86 -2.61 7.98
CA SER A 31 22.52 -3.45 9.14
C SER A 31 21.65 -2.62 10.10
N ILE A 32 20.34 -2.63 9.90
CA ILE A 32 19.39 -1.88 10.74
C ILE A 32 19.18 -2.66 12.05
N PRO A 33 19.50 -2.10 13.23
CA PRO A 33 19.28 -2.79 14.50
C PRO A 33 17.80 -3.16 14.69
N GLY A 34 17.54 -4.40 15.08
CA GLY A 34 16.19 -4.95 15.24
C GLY A 34 15.55 -5.45 13.94
N TRP A 35 16.16 -5.18 12.78
CA TRP A 35 15.75 -5.80 11.52
C TRP A 35 15.93 -7.30 11.59
N ASP A 36 17.05 -7.82 12.10
CA ASP A 36 17.29 -9.26 12.17
C ASP A 36 16.18 -10.02 12.94
N ALA A 37 15.57 -9.41 13.97
CA ALA A 37 14.49 -10.03 14.74
C ALA A 37 13.13 -9.99 14.01
N LEU A 38 12.76 -8.84 13.42
CA LEU A 38 11.59 -8.77 12.54
C LEU A 38 11.80 -9.67 11.33
N ALA A 39 13.03 -9.74 10.85
CA ALA A 39 13.45 -10.57 9.76
C ALA A 39 13.35 -12.03 10.13
N ASP A 40 13.74 -12.46 11.31
CA ASP A 40 13.59 -13.85 11.77
C ASP A 40 12.11 -14.23 11.96
N GLU A 41 11.25 -13.29 12.34
CA GLU A 41 9.79 -13.51 12.46
C GLU A 41 9.08 -13.54 11.10
N LEU A 42 9.56 -12.75 10.15
CA LEU A 42 9.08 -12.72 8.77
C LEU A 42 9.91 -13.67 7.87
N LEU A 43 11.01 -14.27 8.32
CA LEU A 43 11.82 -15.21 7.55
C LEU A 43 11.00 -16.42 7.12
N PRO A 44 10.09 -16.97 7.95
CA PRO A 44 9.17 -18.00 7.50
C PRO A 44 8.19 -17.55 6.40
N LEU A 45 7.86 -16.25 6.28
CA LEU A 45 7.17 -15.70 5.10
C LEU A 45 8.07 -15.78 3.87
N TRP A 46 9.36 -15.49 4.05
CA TRP A 46 10.31 -15.28 2.98
C TRP A 46 10.96 -16.57 2.49
N ASP A 47 11.23 -17.53 3.37
CA ASP A 47 11.58 -18.91 3.04
C ASP A 47 10.47 -19.57 2.21
N ALA A 48 9.20 -19.26 2.50
CA ALA A 48 8.07 -19.72 1.69
C ALA A 48 8.04 -19.10 0.28
N CYS A 49 8.60 -17.89 0.10
CA CYS A 49 8.77 -17.25 -1.21
C CYS A 49 10.02 -17.76 -1.96
N GLU A 50 11.13 -18.00 -1.27
CA GLU A 50 12.39 -18.51 -1.85
C GLU A 50 12.33 -20.02 -2.16
N LEU A 51 11.43 -20.78 -1.51
CA LEU A 51 11.14 -22.16 -1.86
C LEU A 51 10.34 -22.26 -3.18
N HIS A 52 11.05 -22.06 -4.29
CA HIS A 52 10.71 -22.54 -5.63
C HIS A 52 10.67 -24.09 -5.73
N GLY A 53 10.35 -24.79 -4.63
CA GLY A 53 10.23 -26.24 -4.51
C GLY A 53 8.97 -26.72 -3.77
N LEU A 54 8.11 -25.82 -3.26
CA LEU A 54 6.75 -26.17 -2.84
C LEU A 54 5.80 -26.07 -4.04
N ALA A 55 4.72 -26.85 -4.05
CA ALA A 55 3.68 -26.69 -5.05
C ALA A 55 3.13 -25.24 -4.97
N PRO A 56 2.89 -24.54 -6.10
CA PRO A 56 2.47 -23.12 -6.13
C PRO A 56 1.31 -22.78 -5.17
N GLN A 57 0.41 -23.74 -4.93
CA GLN A 57 -0.74 -23.60 -4.05
C GLN A 57 -0.39 -23.59 -2.56
N GLU A 58 0.51 -24.45 -2.08
CA GLU A 58 0.83 -24.53 -0.65
C GLU A 58 1.72 -23.36 -0.18
N GLY A 59 2.66 -22.93 -1.03
CA GLY A 59 3.47 -21.73 -0.80
C GLY A 59 2.63 -20.45 -0.85
N GLY A 60 1.71 -20.35 -1.81
CA GLY A 60 0.78 -19.23 -1.95
C GLY A 60 -0.12 -19.06 -0.71
N ASP A 61 -0.80 -20.11 -0.27
CA ASP A 61 -1.70 -20.07 0.90
C ASP A 61 -1.00 -19.61 2.19
N LEU A 62 0.23 -20.09 2.42
CA LEU A 62 1.01 -19.69 3.59
C LEU A 62 1.41 -18.21 3.48
N PHE A 63 1.92 -17.79 2.33
CA PHE A 63 2.32 -16.41 2.08
C PHE A 63 1.15 -15.44 2.29
N LEU A 64 -0.02 -15.71 1.70
CA LEU A 64 -1.20 -14.86 1.83
C LEU A 64 -1.66 -14.72 3.28
N ARG A 65 -1.75 -15.84 4.01
CA ARG A 65 -2.13 -15.81 5.44
C ARG A 65 -1.19 -14.96 6.27
N ARG A 66 0.10 -15.06 6.00
CA ARG A 66 1.11 -14.32 6.74
C ARG A 66 1.14 -12.85 6.36
N LEU A 67 0.88 -12.51 5.10
CA LEU A 67 0.66 -11.11 4.73
C LEU A 67 -0.56 -10.55 5.47
N THR A 68 -1.67 -11.28 5.48
CA THR A 68 -2.85 -10.88 6.23
C THR A 68 -2.49 -10.64 7.70
N GLU A 69 -1.74 -11.55 8.34
CA GLU A 69 -1.27 -11.38 9.71
C GLU A 69 -0.40 -10.12 9.88
N PHE A 70 0.51 -9.84 8.95
CA PHE A 70 1.35 -8.64 8.98
C PHE A 70 0.51 -7.37 9.02
N HIS A 71 -0.51 -7.23 8.15
CA HIS A 71 -1.39 -6.08 8.17
C HIS A 71 -2.27 -6.01 9.41
N LEU A 72 -2.84 -7.14 9.83
CA LEU A 72 -3.71 -7.20 11.01
C LEU A 72 -2.98 -6.80 12.29
N ARG A 73 -1.68 -7.03 12.37
CA ARG A 73 -0.83 -6.73 13.53
C ARG A 73 0.03 -5.49 13.35
N TYR A 74 -0.20 -4.69 12.30
CA TYR A 74 0.65 -3.55 11.96
C TYR A 74 0.85 -2.56 13.11
N ALA A 75 -0.21 -2.28 13.86
CA ALA A 75 -0.15 -1.42 15.04
C ALA A 75 0.71 -2.02 16.17
N ASP A 76 0.59 -3.32 16.41
CA ASP A 76 1.43 -4.03 17.41
C ASP A 76 2.90 -3.97 17.00
N TRP A 77 3.19 -4.13 15.72
CA TRP A 77 4.54 -3.97 15.18
C TRP A 77 5.05 -2.53 15.37
N GLY A 78 4.18 -1.52 15.28
CA GLY A 78 4.45 -0.12 15.60
C GLY A 78 4.92 0.15 17.02
N VAL A 79 4.52 -0.70 17.98
CA VAL A 79 4.97 -0.60 19.37
C VAL A 79 6.39 -1.13 19.54
N ILE A 80 6.76 -2.13 18.74
CA ILE A 80 8.02 -2.87 18.87
C ILE A 80 9.11 -2.26 18.00
N TYR A 81 8.75 -1.84 16.79
CA TYR A 81 9.67 -1.43 15.74
C TYR A 81 9.45 0.05 15.38
N PRO A 82 10.52 0.81 15.13
CA PRO A 82 10.39 2.17 14.61
C PRO A 82 9.67 2.19 13.26
N ALA A 83 8.91 3.26 12.97
CA ALA A 83 8.17 3.46 11.72
C ALA A 83 9.01 3.12 10.47
N ARG A 84 10.25 3.62 10.40
CA ARG A 84 11.19 3.30 9.30
C ARG A 84 11.38 1.79 9.06
N ASN A 85 11.41 0.97 10.10
CA ASN A 85 11.59 -0.48 9.98
C ASN A 85 10.31 -1.13 9.41
N LEU A 86 9.14 -0.64 9.80
CA LEU A 86 7.87 -1.09 9.23
C LEU A 86 7.73 -0.69 7.77
N ASN A 87 8.13 0.53 7.43
CA ASN A 87 8.25 0.97 6.04
C ASN A 87 9.14 0.04 5.22
N PHE A 88 10.30 -0.36 5.75
CA PHE A 88 11.15 -1.35 5.10
C PHE A 88 10.46 -2.71 4.95
N GLY A 89 9.71 -3.16 5.95
CA GLY A 89 8.89 -4.37 5.84
C GLY A 89 7.90 -4.28 4.68
N VAL A 90 7.21 -3.15 4.56
CA VAL A 90 6.29 -2.87 3.44
C VAL A 90 7.02 -2.86 2.11
N TRP A 91 8.16 -2.17 1.97
CA TRP A 91 8.92 -2.17 0.72
C TRP A 91 9.55 -3.51 0.37
N ARG A 92 9.96 -4.31 1.36
CA ARG A 92 10.49 -5.64 1.12
C ARG A 92 9.41 -6.55 0.54
N MET A 93 8.17 -6.37 0.99
CA MET A 93 7.00 -6.99 0.37
C MET A 93 6.88 -6.57 -1.11
N PHE A 94 7.19 -5.32 -1.47
CA PHE A 94 7.26 -4.86 -2.87
C PHE A 94 8.50 -5.32 -3.68
N GLY A 95 9.48 -5.96 -3.05
CA GLY A 95 10.79 -6.26 -3.62
C GLY A 95 11.06 -7.74 -3.86
N ASP A 96 12.02 -8.04 -4.73
CA ASP A 96 12.42 -9.42 -5.07
C ASP A 96 13.00 -10.10 -3.83
N PRO A 97 12.66 -11.37 -3.51
CA PRO A 97 11.85 -12.33 -4.29
C PRO A 97 10.35 -12.30 -3.99
N CYS A 98 9.89 -11.45 -3.08
CA CYS A 98 8.53 -11.45 -2.53
C CYS A 98 7.51 -10.69 -3.40
N TRP A 99 7.77 -10.53 -4.71
CA TRP A 99 6.91 -9.74 -5.59
C TRP A 99 5.48 -10.28 -5.55
N TYR A 100 4.60 -9.58 -4.83
CA TYR A 100 3.15 -9.81 -4.78
C TYR A 100 2.58 -10.00 -6.17
N ARG A 101 3.08 -9.19 -7.09
CA ARG A 101 2.76 -9.29 -8.50
C ARG A 101 2.81 -10.74 -9.01
N ASN A 102 3.85 -11.50 -8.69
CA ASN A 102 4.03 -12.87 -9.19
C ASN A 102 3.00 -13.84 -8.60
N VAL A 103 2.70 -13.71 -7.31
CA VAL A 103 1.74 -14.56 -6.59
C VAL A 103 0.33 -14.33 -7.12
N PHE A 104 -0.08 -13.07 -7.22
CA PHE A 104 -1.45 -12.70 -7.59
C PHE A 104 -1.69 -12.67 -9.12
N GLN A 105 -0.66 -12.50 -9.97
CA GLN A 105 -0.80 -12.56 -11.44
C GLN A 105 -0.87 -13.99 -11.99
N SER A 106 -0.51 -15.00 -11.19
CA SER A 106 -0.57 -16.40 -11.63
C SER A 106 -1.98 -16.84 -12.02
N GLY A 107 -3.02 -16.23 -11.43
CA GLY A 107 -4.42 -16.64 -11.60
C GLY A 107 -4.76 -18.00 -10.97
N GLU A 108 -3.80 -18.64 -10.30
CA GLU A 108 -3.94 -19.99 -9.72
C GLU A 108 -4.55 -19.95 -8.31
N ILE A 109 -4.59 -18.78 -7.68
CA ILE A 109 -5.02 -18.59 -6.31
C ILE A 109 -6.53 -18.28 -6.27
N PRO A 110 -7.34 -19.07 -5.55
CA PRO A 110 -8.75 -18.78 -5.36
C PRO A 110 -9.00 -17.40 -4.73
N PHE A 111 -9.99 -16.67 -5.25
CA PHE A 111 -10.37 -15.36 -4.70
C PHE A 111 -10.64 -15.38 -3.18
N ALA A 112 -11.19 -16.47 -2.66
CA ALA A 112 -11.45 -16.63 -1.22
C ALA A 112 -10.20 -16.51 -0.33
N GLN A 113 -9.01 -16.72 -0.89
CA GLN A 113 -7.73 -16.53 -0.20
C GLN A 113 -7.13 -15.14 -0.43
N ILE A 114 -7.46 -14.50 -1.56
CA ILE A 114 -7.03 -13.15 -1.94
C ILE A 114 -7.80 -12.09 -1.13
N GLU A 115 -9.11 -12.26 -0.99
CA GLU A 115 -9.98 -11.26 -0.36
C GLU A 115 -9.55 -10.88 1.07
N PRO A 116 -9.19 -11.82 1.97
CA PRO A 116 -8.73 -11.48 3.31
C PRO A 116 -7.47 -10.61 3.32
N VAL A 117 -6.56 -10.83 2.35
CA VAL A 117 -5.36 -10.01 2.20
C VAL A 117 -5.74 -8.58 1.85
N TYR A 118 -6.58 -8.40 0.83
CA TYR A 118 -7.04 -7.10 0.38
C TYR A 118 -7.74 -6.36 1.53
N ARG A 119 -8.72 -7.00 2.18
CA ARG A 119 -9.46 -6.38 3.30
C ARG A 119 -8.57 -6.02 4.48
N SER A 120 -7.47 -6.75 4.71
CA SER A 120 -6.55 -6.43 5.80
C SER A 120 -5.77 -5.12 5.59
N LEU A 121 -5.69 -4.60 4.37
CA LEU A 121 -4.93 -3.37 4.05
C LEU A 121 -5.50 -2.10 4.69
N VAL A 122 -6.77 -2.10 5.12
CA VAL A 122 -7.33 -0.99 5.92
C VAL A 122 -6.67 -0.87 7.29
N VAL A 123 -6.18 -1.98 7.83
CA VAL A 123 -5.74 -2.07 9.22
C VAL A 123 -4.52 -1.18 9.52
N PRO A 124 -3.45 -1.14 8.70
CA PRO A 124 -2.37 -0.19 8.92
C PRO A 124 -2.83 1.28 9.00
N TYR A 125 -3.80 1.70 8.20
CA TYR A 125 -4.30 3.08 8.26
C TYR A 125 -5.16 3.34 9.49
N ARG A 126 -6.07 2.39 9.78
CA ARG A 126 -7.03 2.49 10.88
C ARG A 126 -6.36 2.28 12.24
N ASP A 127 -5.47 1.33 12.40
CA ASP A 127 -4.99 0.96 13.73
C ASP A 127 -3.59 1.54 14.03
N TYR A 128 -2.91 2.09 13.02
CA TYR A 128 -1.57 2.68 13.19
C TYR A 128 -1.53 4.15 12.74
N VAL A 129 -1.75 4.45 11.45
CA VAL A 129 -1.53 5.81 10.91
C VAL A 129 -2.37 6.88 11.62
N GLN A 130 -3.67 6.66 11.80
CA GLN A 130 -4.53 7.67 12.46
C GLN A 130 -4.18 7.93 13.94
N HIS A 131 -3.32 7.11 14.53
CA HIS A 131 -2.86 7.26 15.91
C HIS A 131 -1.43 7.81 16.01
N LEU A 132 -0.75 8.02 14.87
CA LEU A 132 0.53 8.71 14.83
C LEU A 132 0.34 10.20 15.12
N PRO A 133 1.32 10.88 15.76
CA PRO A 133 1.37 12.33 15.85
C PRO A 133 1.08 13.00 14.50
N GLU A 134 0.39 14.14 14.51
CA GLU A 134 -0.02 14.85 13.27
C GLU A 134 1.17 15.27 12.41
N ASP A 135 2.33 15.53 13.03
CA ASP A 135 3.58 15.93 12.37
C ASP A 135 4.44 14.74 11.89
N GLU A 136 4.07 13.51 12.24
CA GLU A 136 4.75 12.32 11.76
C GLU A 136 4.25 11.96 10.35
N PRO A 137 5.11 11.97 9.32
CA PRO A 137 4.68 11.64 7.97
C PRO A 137 4.25 10.17 7.88
N ILE A 138 3.30 9.87 7.00
CA ILE A 138 3.04 8.47 6.64
C ILE A 138 4.25 7.93 5.90
N ASP A 139 4.66 6.72 6.27
CA ASP A 139 5.71 6.00 5.60
C ASP A 139 5.38 5.79 4.11
N ASN A 140 6.34 6.03 3.21
CA ASN A 140 6.16 5.92 1.77
C ASN A 140 5.62 4.54 1.35
N GLY A 141 5.98 3.47 2.07
CA GLY A 141 5.49 2.13 1.79
C GLY A 141 3.97 2.02 1.99
N LEU A 142 3.44 2.62 3.06
CA LEU A 142 1.98 2.70 3.26
C LEU A 142 1.35 3.66 2.25
N TYR A 143 2.00 4.75 1.89
CA TYR A 143 1.49 5.61 0.82
C TYR A 143 1.37 4.88 -0.54
N MET A 144 2.26 3.93 -0.80
CA MET A 144 2.33 3.13 -2.04
C MET A 144 1.61 1.79 -1.94
N LEU A 145 1.00 1.45 -0.80
CA LEU A 145 0.41 0.14 -0.53
C LEU A 145 -0.62 -0.28 -1.58
N TRP A 146 -1.32 0.70 -2.17
CA TRP A 146 -2.32 0.51 -3.24
C TRP A 146 -1.74 0.00 -4.55
N HIS A 147 -0.45 0.23 -4.81
CA HIS A 147 0.19 -0.40 -5.97
C HIS A 147 0.20 -1.92 -5.83
N MET A 148 0.04 -2.49 -4.62
CA MET A 148 -0.23 -3.93 -4.44
C MET A 148 -1.61 -4.31 -4.95
N LEU A 149 -2.64 -3.54 -4.56
CA LEU A 149 -4.03 -3.76 -4.96
C LEU A 149 -4.22 -3.67 -6.47
N LEU A 150 -3.49 -2.72 -7.09
CA LEU A 150 -3.70 -2.25 -8.45
C LEU A 150 -2.63 -2.75 -9.42
N ALA A 151 -1.62 -3.53 -8.98
CA ALA A 151 -0.66 -4.19 -9.87
C ALA A 151 -1.29 -5.14 -10.91
N HIS A 152 -2.60 -5.29 -10.88
CA HIS A 152 -3.38 -6.04 -11.85
C HIS A 152 -4.54 -5.22 -12.39
N GLN A 153 -4.21 -4.12 -13.09
CA GLN A 153 -5.16 -3.29 -13.86
C GLN A 153 -5.91 -4.05 -14.99
N HIS A 154 -5.92 -5.39 -14.95
CA HIS A 154 -6.65 -6.29 -15.84
C HIS A 154 -7.48 -7.32 -15.05
N PHE A 155 -7.90 -6.99 -13.84
CA PHE A 155 -8.62 -7.92 -12.98
C PHE A 155 -10.05 -8.20 -13.42
N ALA A 156 -10.59 -9.31 -12.89
CA ALA A 156 -12.02 -9.54 -12.89
C ALA A 156 -12.72 -8.42 -12.11
N PRO A 157 -13.94 -7.98 -12.52
CA PRO A 157 -14.69 -6.90 -11.87
C PRO A 157 -14.82 -7.01 -10.34
N ARG A 158 -14.74 -8.23 -9.81
CA ARG A 158 -14.78 -8.50 -8.37
C ARG A 158 -13.60 -7.90 -7.59
N ILE A 159 -12.37 -7.90 -8.15
CA ILE A 159 -11.23 -7.28 -7.46
C ILE A 159 -11.33 -5.76 -7.51
N GLU A 160 -11.75 -5.20 -8.65
CA GLU A 160 -11.90 -3.75 -8.81
C GLU A 160 -12.92 -3.19 -7.80
N ASN A 161 -14.06 -3.86 -7.65
CA ASN A 161 -15.05 -3.54 -6.61
C ASN A 161 -14.43 -3.60 -5.21
N LEU A 162 -13.64 -4.65 -4.92
CA LEU A 162 -13.00 -4.82 -3.61
C LEU A 162 -11.96 -3.71 -3.34
N CYS A 163 -11.17 -3.33 -4.35
CA CYS A 163 -10.24 -2.22 -4.26
C CYS A 163 -10.97 -0.90 -3.97
N LEU A 164 -12.08 -0.65 -4.68
CA LEU A 164 -12.91 0.54 -4.44
C LEU A 164 -13.43 0.56 -3.00
N GLU A 165 -14.01 -0.55 -2.52
CA GLU A 165 -14.51 -0.69 -1.14
C GLU A 165 -13.43 -0.32 -0.11
N ILE A 166 -12.22 -0.89 -0.24
CA ILE A 166 -11.11 -0.65 0.69
C ILE A 166 -10.62 0.80 0.62
N LEU A 167 -10.49 1.36 -0.58
CA LEU A 167 -10.09 2.76 -0.76
C LEU A 167 -11.13 3.71 -0.15
N GLU A 168 -12.43 3.42 -0.30
CA GLU A 168 -13.49 4.18 0.35
C GLU A 168 -13.41 4.08 1.89
N GLU A 169 -13.15 2.89 2.43
CA GLU A 169 -12.98 2.71 3.88
C GLU A 169 -11.83 3.55 4.43
N ILE A 170 -10.70 3.59 3.72
CA ILE A 170 -9.51 4.35 4.16
C ILE A 170 -9.71 5.85 3.95
N LEU A 171 -10.40 6.26 2.88
CA LEU A 171 -10.79 7.65 2.63
C LEU A 171 -11.75 8.19 3.71
N ALA A 172 -12.53 7.32 4.35
CA ALA A 172 -13.44 7.70 5.43
C ALA A 172 -12.71 8.00 6.77
N ILE A 173 -11.47 7.54 6.94
CA ILE A 173 -10.65 7.83 8.12
C ILE A 173 -10.39 9.33 8.19
N GLN A 174 -10.65 9.96 9.34
CA GLN A 174 -10.50 11.41 9.53
C GLN A 174 -9.03 11.80 9.78
N ASP A 175 -8.14 11.34 8.92
CA ASP A 175 -6.71 11.63 8.91
C ASP A 175 -6.29 11.98 7.49
N GLY A 176 -5.71 13.17 7.30
CA GLY A 176 -5.33 13.68 5.98
C GLY A 176 -4.32 12.79 5.26
N ARG A 177 -3.45 12.08 5.99
CA ARG A 177 -2.46 11.16 5.42
C ARG A 177 -3.14 9.91 4.85
N CYS A 178 -4.10 9.35 5.60
CA CYS A 178 -4.92 8.24 5.14
C CYS A 178 -5.76 8.62 3.90
N GLN A 179 -6.40 9.79 3.95
CA GLN A 179 -7.21 10.30 2.85
C GLN A 179 -6.38 10.53 1.60
N TRP A 180 -5.19 11.12 1.73
CA TRP A 180 -4.29 11.34 0.60
C TRP A 180 -3.76 10.04 0.01
N ALA A 181 -3.40 9.07 0.85
CA ALA A 181 -3.04 7.73 0.39
C ALA A 181 -4.21 7.10 -0.40
N ALA A 182 -5.43 7.13 0.12
CA ALA A 182 -6.60 6.58 -0.58
C ALA A 182 -6.89 7.31 -1.90
N LEU A 183 -6.76 8.64 -1.96
CA LEU A 183 -6.90 9.42 -3.19
C LEU A 183 -5.85 9.04 -4.24
N HIS A 184 -4.60 8.82 -3.81
CA HIS A 184 -3.55 8.30 -4.69
C HIS A 184 -3.91 6.90 -5.22
N GLY A 185 -4.41 6.00 -4.38
CA GLY A 185 -4.91 4.70 -4.84
C GLY A 185 -6.07 4.83 -5.84
N LEU A 186 -7.05 5.69 -5.56
CA LEU A 186 -8.19 5.95 -6.46
C LEU A 186 -7.72 6.49 -7.82
N ASN A 187 -6.67 7.29 -7.85
CA ASN A 187 -6.10 7.81 -9.09
C ASN A 187 -5.66 6.71 -10.06
N HIS A 188 -5.14 5.60 -9.51
CA HIS A 188 -4.69 4.45 -10.29
C HIS A 188 -5.77 3.39 -10.53
N LEU A 189 -6.95 3.54 -9.92
CA LEU A 189 -8.05 2.59 -10.05
C LEU A 189 -8.92 2.95 -11.26
N GLU A 190 -8.98 2.03 -12.23
CA GLU A 190 -9.95 2.09 -13.33
C GLU A 190 -11.27 1.47 -12.87
N HIS A 191 -12.20 2.29 -12.36
CA HIS A 191 -13.52 1.80 -11.90
C HIS A 191 -14.64 2.81 -12.23
N PRO A 192 -15.81 2.37 -12.72
CA PRO A 192 -16.91 3.27 -13.13
C PRO A 192 -17.44 4.18 -12.01
N ASP A 193 -17.42 3.71 -10.75
CA ASP A 193 -17.88 4.50 -9.61
C ASP A 193 -16.80 5.42 -8.99
N ARG A 194 -15.53 5.34 -9.42
CA ARG A 194 -14.45 6.21 -8.90
C ARG A 194 -14.82 7.70 -8.96
N PRO A 195 -15.35 8.26 -10.08
CA PRO A 195 -15.69 9.68 -10.13
C PRO A 195 -16.70 10.07 -9.05
N SER A 196 -17.68 9.21 -8.77
CA SER A 196 -18.69 9.46 -7.75
C SER A 196 -18.11 9.45 -6.34
N VAL A 197 -17.13 8.58 -6.05
CA VAL A 197 -16.42 8.55 -4.77
C VAL A 197 -15.61 9.83 -4.56
N VAL A 198 -14.80 10.20 -5.54
CA VAL A 198 -13.94 11.38 -5.45
C VAL A 198 -14.77 12.66 -5.38
N GLN A 199 -15.89 12.73 -6.11
CA GLN A 199 -16.81 13.87 -6.03
C GLN A 199 -17.38 14.04 -4.61
N ARG A 200 -17.80 12.96 -3.94
CA ARG A 200 -18.27 13.03 -2.54
C ARG A 200 -17.20 13.58 -1.60
N TYR A 201 -15.93 13.26 -1.85
CA TYR A 201 -14.81 13.80 -1.10
C TYR A 201 -14.63 15.30 -1.36
N ILE A 202 -14.63 15.72 -2.63
CA ILE A 202 -14.55 17.14 -3.03
C ILE A 202 -15.67 17.95 -2.37
N ASP A 203 -16.91 17.47 -2.44
CA ASP A 203 -18.08 18.18 -1.89
C ASP A 203 -17.96 18.40 -0.38
N ARG A 204 -17.26 17.49 0.31
CA ARG A 204 -17.14 17.50 1.78
C ARG A 204 -15.89 18.22 2.29
N TYR A 205 -14.77 18.07 1.59
CA TYR A 205 -13.45 18.48 2.07
C TYR A 205 -12.66 19.31 1.05
N GLY A 206 -13.16 19.47 -0.17
CA GLY A 206 -12.49 20.20 -1.23
C GLY A 206 -12.26 21.66 -0.85
N THR A 207 -11.05 22.13 -1.14
CA THR A 207 -10.66 23.55 -1.00
C THR A 207 -10.32 24.11 -2.39
N PRO A 208 -10.36 25.43 -2.58
CA PRO A 208 -9.90 26.05 -3.83
C PRO A 208 -8.49 25.59 -4.24
N GLU A 209 -7.61 25.38 -3.27
CA GLU A 209 -6.22 24.99 -3.48
C GLU A 209 -6.09 23.52 -3.93
N SER A 210 -6.93 22.62 -3.40
CA SER A 210 -6.88 21.19 -3.72
C SER A 210 -7.73 20.80 -4.93
N LEU A 211 -8.68 21.65 -5.35
CA LEU A 211 -9.75 21.29 -6.27
C LEU A 211 -9.22 20.72 -7.60
N SER A 212 -8.25 21.39 -8.23
CA SER A 212 -7.73 20.96 -9.53
C SER A 212 -7.11 19.55 -9.50
N ALA A 213 -6.40 19.19 -8.43
CA ALA A 213 -5.83 17.83 -8.32
C ALA A 213 -6.92 16.80 -8.03
N LEU A 214 -7.89 17.11 -7.18
CA LEU A 214 -9.00 16.19 -6.89
C LEU A 214 -9.87 15.95 -8.13
N GLU A 215 -10.09 16.97 -8.96
CA GLU A 215 -10.78 16.81 -10.25
C GLU A 215 -9.99 15.94 -11.21
N ALA A 216 -8.66 16.13 -11.29
CA ALA A 216 -7.81 15.25 -12.11
C ALA A 216 -7.89 13.78 -11.66
N ILE A 217 -7.96 13.50 -10.35
CA ILE A 217 -8.16 12.14 -9.82
C ILE A 217 -9.56 11.61 -10.16
N ARG A 218 -10.61 12.44 -10.00
CA ARG A 218 -12.00 12.10 -10.34
C ARG A 218 -12.10 11.67 -11.81
N ASP A 219 -11.52 12.48 -12.67
CA ASP A 219 -11.65 12.38 -14.13
C ASP A 219 -10.62 11.40 -14.72
N GLY A 220 -9.62 10.97 -13.94
CA GLY A 220 -8.59 10.02 -14.36
C GLY A 220 -7.53 10.63 -15.24
N GLU A 221 -7.29 11.93 -15.08
CA GLU A 221 -6.34 12.73 -15.85
C GLU A 221 -5.00 12.91 -15.13
N ALA A 222 -4.93 12.63 -13.82
CA ALA A 222 -3.68 12.64 -13.09
C ALA A 222 -2.91 11.34 -13.40
N MET A 223 -1.88 11.43 -14.25
CA MET A 223 -0.82 10.43 -14.37
C MET A 223 0.53 11.10 -14.38
#